data_AF-A0A1U7XDD5-F1
#
_entry.id   AF-A0A1U7XDD5-F1
#
_cell.length_a   1.000
_cell.length_b   1.000
_cell.length_c   1.000
_cell.angle_alpha   90.00
_cell.angle_beta   90.00
_cell.angle_gamma   90.00
#
_symmetry.space_group_name_H-M   'P 1'
#
loop_
_entity.id
_entity.type
_entity.pdbx_description
1 polymer ?
#
loop_
_entity_poly.entity_id
_entity_poly.type
_entity_poly.pdbx_seq_one_letter_code
_entity_poly.pdbx_strand_id
1 'polypeptide(L)'
;MDTPELLKQKLPHDAHNDGDFSLILELPENDKFFKKKKKLLEEMGSHAKFVYIQSSASTVELKSSLNLMLQRARIINLDELELYFSGEDVTDLVEFNSPRNEMEALNSILTAIAKLGGEHSAATALQELRVATVNLISEVAKNFKEERKVVTVSSCEQEKCLQQWGEDEGVKSQLEISYFEGAGRGAVARQDMRIGDIAMEIPLSIVISENLVHASQMEIIFRTYLRMRVS
;
A
#
# COMPACT_ATOMS: atom_id res chain seq x y z
N MET A 1 29.86 3.06 -61.11
CA MET A 1 30.57 3.69 -59.97
C MET A 1 29.51 4.41 -59.15
N ASP A 2 28.48 3.72 -58.64
CA ASP A 2 28.48 2.68 -57.60
C ASP A 2 28.97 3.22 -56.24
N THR A 3 27.94 3.49 -55.42
CA THR A 3 27.74 3.65 -53.95
C THR A 3 28.76 2.99 -52.99
N PRO A 4 28.76 3.28 -51.65
CA PRO A 4 27.61 3.76 -50.85
C PRO A 4 27.83 4.77 -49.70
N GLU A 5 26.73 5.46 -49.39
CA GLU A 5 26.33 5.95 -48.07
C GLU A 5 26.14 4.79 -47.06
N LEU A 6 26.81 4.86 -45.92
CA LEU A 6 26.64 4.05 -44.70
C LEU A 6 27.17 4.97 -43.57
N LEU A 7 26.52 5.34 -42.46
CA LEU A 7 25.45 4.77 -41.66
C LEU A 7 24.71 5.93 -40.97
N LYS A 8 23.45 6.20 -41.32
CA LYS A 8 22.50 6.72 -40.31
C LYS A 8 22.05 5.51 -39.51
N GLN A 9 22.54 5.39 -38.28
CA GLN A 9 21.99 4.45 -37.31
C GLN A 9 20.50 4.78 -37.16
N LYS A 10 19.66 3.93 -37.75
CA LYS A 10 18.24 3.88 -37.44
C LYS A 10 18.14 3.60 -35.94
N LEU A 11 17.49 4.51 -35.21
CA LEU A 11 16.84 4.16 -33.96
C LEU A 11 16.02 2.87 -34.19
N PRO A 12 16.00 1.91 -33.26
CA PRO A 12 15.04 0.84 -33.35
C PRO A 12 13.64 1.46 -33.33
N HIS A 13 12.95 1.32 -34.46
CA HIS A 13 11.51 1.51 -34.56
C HIS A 13 10.84 0.74 -33.44
N ASP A 14 9.96 1.42 -32.70
CA ASP A 14 9.06 0.85 -31.72
C ASP A 14 8.36 -0.39 -32.28
N ALA A 15 8.79 -1.56 -31.84
CA ALA A 15 7.92 -2.72 -31.74
C ALA A 15 7.16 -2.54 -30.42
N HIS A 16 6.12 -1.72 -30.43
CA HIS A 16 5.15 -1.72 -29.35
C HIS A 16 4.44 -3.07 -29.40
N ASN A 17 4.92 -4.01 -28.59
CA ASN A 17 4.17 -5.22 -28.30
C ASN A 17 2.98 -4.79 -27.44
N ASP A 18 1.76 -5.03 -27.90
CA ASP A 18 0.47 -4.53 -27.38
C ASP A 18 0.11 -5.05 -25.96
N GLY A 19 1.10 -5.46 -25.17
CA GLY A 19 0.91 -6.03 -23.83
C GLY A 19 1.99 -5.66 -22.81
N ASP A 20 3.07 -4.97 -23.20
CA ASP A 20 4.10 -4.53 -22.24
C ASP A 20 3.51 -3.45 -21.31
N PHE A 21 3.96 -3.42 -20.06
CA PHE A 21 3.44 -2.48 -19.07
C PHE A 21 4.55 -1.85 -18.23
N SER A 22 4.31 -0.61 -17.81
CA SER A 22 5.21 0.14 -16.94
C SER A 22 4.54 0.44 -15.60
N LEU A 23 5.16 0.02 -14.50
CA LEU A 23 4.71 0.34 -13.16
C LEU A 23 5.41 1.59 -12.64
N ILE A 24 4.64 2.53 -12.09
CA ILE A 24 5.17 3.79 -11.55
C ILE A 24 5.33 3.66 -10.03
N LEU A 25 6.57 3.83 -9.56
CA LEU A 25 6.92 3.94 -8.14
C LEU A 25 7.70 5.24 -7.96
N GLU A 26 6.99 6.35 -7.81
CA GLU A 26 7.57 7.68 -7.76
C GLU A 26 7.72 8.18 -6.32
N LEU A 27 8.89 8.77 -6.02
CA LEU A 27 9.12 9.49 -4.77
C LEU A 27 8.42 10.86 -4.86
N PRO A 28 7.43 11.17 -3.99
CA PRO A 28 6.70 12.44 -4.05
C PRO A 28 7.62 13.64 -3.84
N GLU A 29 7.54 14.67 -4.69
CA GLU A 29 8.40 15.86 -4.59
C GLU A 29 8.21 16.66 -3.29
N ASN A 30 7.05 16.51 -2.65
CA ASN A 30 6.72 17.12 -1.36
C ASN A 30 7.09 16.25 -0.16
N ASP A 31 7.80 15.13 -0.35
CA ASP A 31 8.28 14.28 0.75
C ASP A 31 9.26 15.04 1.65
N LYS A 32 9.03 15.01 2.97
CA LYS A 32 9.86 15.71 3.99
C LYS A 32 11.35 15.34 3.87
N PHE A 33 11.65 14.11 3.46
CA PHE A 33 12.99 13.54 3.34
C PHE A 33 13.42 13.34 1.89
N PHE A 34 12.77 14.02 0.94
CA PHE A 34 12.98 13.86 -0.50
C PHE A 34 14.45 13.79 -0.90
N LYS A 35 15.29 14.72 -0.43
CA LYS A 35 16.72 14.77 -0.78
C LYS A 35 17.47 13.50 -0.38
N LYS A 36 17.24 12.99 0.84
CA LYS A 36 17.94 11.81 1.35
C LYS A 36 17.47 10.55 0.63
N LYS A 37 16.15 10.37 0.50
CA LYS A 37 15.57 9.22 -0.23
C LYS A 37 15.95 9.22 -1.72
N LYS A 38 15.99 10.40 -2.36
CA LYS A 38 16.42 10.53 -3.76
C LYS A 38 17.88 10.11 -3.93
N LYS A 39 18.77 10.52 -3.04
CA LYS A 39 20.18 10.10 -3.05
C LYS A 39 20.30 8.56 -2.95
N LEU A 40 19.57 7.93 -2.04
CA LEU A 40 19.56 6.47 -1.90
C LEU A 40 19.03 5.76 -3.16
N LEU A 41 17.98 6.30 -3.80
CA LEU A 41 17.49 5.77 -5.07
C LEU A 41 18.51 5.89 -6.21
N GLU A 42 19.29 6.98 -6.23
CA GLU A 42 20.37 7.20 -7.19
C GLU A 42 21.54 6.24 -6.95
N GLU A 43 21.94 6.02 -5.70
CA GLU A 43 22.99 5.05 -5.31
C GLU A 43 22.59 3.60 -5.61
N MET A 44 21.30 3.27 -5.51
CA MET A 44 20.75 1.99 -5.96
C MET A 44 20.79 1.82 -7.49
N GLY A 45 21.17 2.86 -8.24
CA GLY A 45 21.18 2.87 -9.72
C GLY A 45 19.80 3.01 -10.34
N SER A 46 18.79 3.42 -9.56
CA SER A 46 17.40 3.55 -10.02
C SER A 46 17.00 5.01 -10.22
N HIS A 47 17.48 5.59 -11.32
CA HIS A 47 17.04 6.91 -11.77
C HIS A 47 15.63 6.90 -12.36
N ALA A 48 15.17 5.73 -12.84
CA ALA A 48 13.89 5.59 -13.50
C ALA A 48 12.74 5.53 -12.47
N LYS A 49 11.72 6.36 -12.69
CA LYS A 49 10.44 6.33 -11.95
C LYS A 49 9.59 5.10 -12.32
N PHE A 50 9.88 4.51 -13.48
CA PHE A 50 9.13 3.43 -14.10
C PHE A 50 9.93 2.12 -14.01
N VAL A 51 9.24 1.03 -13.75
CA VAL A 51 9.76 -0.33 -13.96
C VAL A 51 9.01 -0.92 -15.16
N TYR A 52 9.75 -1.17 -16.23
CA TYR A 52 9.21 -1.76 -17.46
C TYR A 52 9.18 -3.27 -17.33
N ILE A 53 8.04 -3.87 -17.63
CA ILE A 53 7.83 -5.31 -17.60
C ILE A 53 7.25 -5.74 -18.94
N GLN A 54 7.94 -6.66 -19.59
CA GLN A 54 7.50 -7.24 -20.84
C GLN A 54 6.32 -8.19 -20.59
N SER A 55 5.34 -8.21 -21.47
CA SER A 55 4.21 -9.14 -21.38
C SER A 55 4.64 -10.60 -21.40
N SER A 56 5.74 -10.87 -22.11
CA SER A 56 6.36 -12.19 -22.26
C SER A 56 7.45 -12.47 -21.23
N ALA A 57 7.58 -11.65 -20.19
CA ALA A 57 8.61 -11.82 -19.17
C ALA A 57 8.50 -13.21 -18.53
N SER A 58 9.64 -13.90 -18.46
CA SER A 58 9.76 -15.16 -17.74
C SER A 58 9.57 -14.96 -16.24
N THR A 59 9.28 -16.04 -15.51
CA THR A 59 9.17 -16.00 -14.04
C THR A 59 10.43 -15.45 -13.37
N VAL A 60 11.61 -15.69 -13.95
CA VAL A 60 12.89 -15.16 -13.44
C VAL A 60 12.97 -13.64 -13.63
N GLU A 61 12.58 -13.13 -14.80
CA GLU A 61 12.56 -11.69 -15.08
C GLU A 61 11.50 -10.96 -14.25
N LEU A 62 10.33 -11.57 -14.05
CA LEU A 62 9.29 -11.05 -13.16
C LEU A 62 9.78 -10.97 -11.71
N LYS A 63 10.48 -12.01 -11.22
CA LYS A 63 11.06 -12.01 -9.88
C LYS A 63 12.13 -10.93 -9.72
N SER A 64 13.01 -10.76 -10.70
CA SER A 64 14.01 -9.70 -10.71
C SER A 64 13.36 -8.32 -10.71
N SER A 65 12.31 -8.13 -11.51
CA SER A 65 11.54 -6.89 -11.55
C SER A 65 10.84 -6.61 -10.22
N LEU A 66 10.25 -7.62 -9.59
CA LEU A 66 9.62 -7.51 -8.27
C LEU A 66 10.63 -7.12 -7.20
N ASN A 67 11.82 -7.72 -7.19
CA ASN A 67 12.88 -7.36 -6.25
C ASN A 67 13.33 -5.90 -6.42
N LEU A 68 13.49 -5.44 -7.66
CA LEU A 68 13.84 -4.05 -7.95
C LEU A 68 12.74 -3.08 -7.48
N MET A 69 11.47 -3.41 -7.76
CA MET A 69 10.32 -2.64 -7.28
C MET A 69 10.26 -2.59 -5.76
N LEU A 70 10.54 -3.71 -5.10
CA LEU A 70 10.52 -3.81 -3.64
C LEU A 70 11.61 -2.97 -3.00
N GLN A 71 12.85 -3.05 -3.48
CA GLN A 71 13.94 -2.21 -2.98
C GLN A 71 13.63 -0.71 -3.16
N ARG A 72 13.11 -0.34 -4.33
CA ARG A 72 12.67 1.03 -4.60
C ARG A 72 11.57 1.48 -3.65
N ALA A 73 10.54 0.66 -3.47
CA ALA A 73 9.38 0.98 -2.64
C ALA A 73 9.77 1.08 -1.15
N ARG A 74 10.72 0.27 -0.68
CA ARG A 74 11.27 0.38 0.69
C ARG A 74 11.89 1.75 0.93
N ILE A 75 12.76 2.20 0.02
CA ILE A 75 13.41 3.52 0.11
C ILE A 75 12.37 4.65 0.12
N ILE A 76 11.37 4.58 -0.76
CA ILE A 76 10.30 5.59 -0.84
C ILE A 76 9.53 5.67 0.49
N ASN A 77 9.26 4.54 1.14
CA ASN A 77 8.45 4.46 2.35
C ASN A 77 9.26 4.60 3.66
N LEU A 78 10.58 4.84 3.60
CA LEU A 78 11.38 5.04 4.82
C LEU A 78 10.84 6.21 5.66
N ASP A 79 10.69 5.98 6.96
CA ASP A 79 10.35 7.02 7.92
C ASP A 79 11.58 7.70 8.53
N GLU A 80 11.34 8.64 9.45
CA GLU A 80 12.40 9.41 10.09
C GLU A 80 13.36 8.52 10.89
N LEU A 81 12.83 7.54 11.62
CA LEU A 81 13.63 6.64 12.47
C LEU A 81 14.39 5.65 11.60
N GLU A 82 13.73 5.08 10.61
CA GLU A 82 14.35 4.17 9.65
C GLU A 82 15.48 4.88 8.93
N LEU A 83 15.28 6.11 8.44
CA LEU A 83 16.33 6.94 7.83
C LEU A 83 17.45 7.29 8.79
N TYR A 84 17.17 7.44 10.09
CA TYR A 84 18.19 7.72 11.08
C TYR A 84 19.09 6.50 11.32
N PHE A 85 18.51 5.30 11.35
CA PHE A 85 19.23 4.05 11.62
C PHE A 85 19.79 3.33 10.39
N SER A 86 19.31 3.62 9.19
CA SER A 86 19.72 2.95 7.94
C SER A 86 21.09 3.37 7.39
N GLY A 87 21.94 3.99 8.22
CA GLY A 87 23.29 4.38 7.81
C GLY A 87 23.33 5.41 6.68
N GLU A 88 24.46 5.49 5.99
CA GLU A 88 24.66 6.37 4.83
C GLU A 88 24.61 5.62 3.48
N ASP A 89 24.60 4.28 3.46
CA ASP A 89 24.72 3.44 2.26
C ASP A 89 23.49 2.53 2.05
N VAL A 90 23.19 2.24 0.78
CA VAL A 90 22.11 1.35 0.32
C VAL A 90 22.33 -0.10 0.75
N THR A 91 23.58 -0.53 0.96
CA THR A 91 23.87 -1.90 1.43
C THR A 91 23.29 -2.18 2.80
N ASP A 92 23.20 -1.16 3.66
CA ASP A 92 22.66 -1.29 5.01
C ASP A 92 21.12 -1.37 4.98
N LEU A 93 20.46 -0.78 3.98
CA LEU A 93 19.00 -0.80 3.85
C LEU A 93 18.40 -2.19 3.64
N VAL A 94 19.17 -3.15 3.14
CA VAL A 94 18.67 -4.51 2.88
C VAL A 94 18.35 -5.26 4.17
N GLU A 95 19.01 -4.91 5.29
CA GLU A 95 18.85 -5.58 6.59
C GLU A 95 18.00 -4.82 7.61
N PHE A 96 17.63 -3.55 7.35
CA PHE A 96 16.95 -2.67 8.31
C PHE A 96 15.49 -2.32 7.99
N ASN A 97 14.77 -3.16 7.23
CA ASN A 97 13.37 -2.85 6.92
C ASN A 97 12.45 -3.27 8.09
N SER A 98 11.73 -2.30 8.65
CA SER A 98 10.75 -2.57 9.70
C SER A 98 9.53 -3.33 9.13
N PRO A 99 8.74 -4.00 9.98
CA PRO A 99 7.49 -4.65 9.55
C PRO A 99 6.55 -3.68 8.82
N ARG A 100 6.54 -2.42 9.27
CA ARG A 100 5.73 -1.34 8.68
C ARG A 100 6.24 -0.98 7.29
N ASN A 101 7.55 -0.78 7.11
CA ASN A 101 8.14 -0.46 5.82
C ASN A 101 7.92 -1.57 4.79
N GLU A 102 8.13 -2.84 5.17
CA GLU A 102 7.87 -3.99 4.29
C GLU A 102 6.41 -4.00 3.79
N MET A 103 5.46 -3.80 4.70
CA MET A 103 4.04 -3.78 4.36
C MET A 103 3.66 -2.59 3.46
N GLU A 104 4.17 -1.40 3.75
CA GLU A 104 3.91 -0.20 2.93
C GLU A 104 4.56 -0.30 1.54
N ALA A 105 5.76 -0.88 1.45
CA ALA A 105 6.45 -1.10 0.19
C ALA A 105 5.68 -2.08 -0.70
N LEU A 106 5.26 -3.23 -0.15
CA LEU A 106 4.46 -4.22 -0.87
C LEU A 106 3.08 -3.68 -1.25
N ASN A 107 2.45 -2.90 -0.37
CA ASN A 107 1.17 -2.24 -0.68
C ASN A 107 1.31 -1.18 -1.78
N SER A 108 2.43 -0.45 -1.83
CA SER A 108 2.72 0.51 -2.90
C SER A 108 2.80 -0.18 -4.26
N ILE A 109 3.41 -1.37 -4.31
CA ILE A 109 3.47 -2.21 -5.52
C ILE A 109 2.08 -2.70 -5.93
N LEU A 110 1.29 -3.24 -4.99
CA LEU A 110 -0.08 -3.66 -5.27
C LEU A 110 -0.96 -2.50 -5.77
N THR A 111 -0.79 -1.31 -5.21
CA THR A 111 -1.48 -0.10 -5.65
C THR A 111 -1.08 0.28 -7.08
N ALA A 112 0.22 0.22 -7.41
CA ALA A 112 0.70 0.47 -8.76
C ALA A 112 0.14 -0.56 -9.77
N ILE A 113 0.10 -1.84 -9.39
CA ILE A 113 -0.50 -2.91 -10.20
C ILE A 113 -2.00 -2.67 -10.42
N ALA A 114 -2.74 -2.30 -9.36
CA ALA A 114 -4.18 -2.06 -9.43
C ALA A 114 -4.53 -0.89 -10.37
N LYS A 115 -3.70 0.17 -10.42
CA LYS A 115 -3.88 1.30 -11.35
C LYS A 115 -3.78 0.90 -12.82
N LEU A 116 -3.08 -0.18 -13.15
CA LEU A 116 -2.97 -0.69 -14.53
C LEU A 116 -4.16 -1.57 -14.95
N GLY A 117 -4.90 -2.13 -13.98
CA GLY A 117 -5.97 -3.11 -14.21
C GLY A 117 -7.26 -2.57 -14.86
N GLY A 118 -7.25 -1.34 -15.37
CA GLY A 118 -8.40 -0.68 -15.99
C GLY A 118 -8.44 -0.70 -17.53
N GLU A 119 -7.31 -0.87 -18.23
CA GLU A 119 -7.27 -0.59 -19.68
C GLU A 119 -6.74 -1.71 -20.60
N HIS A 120 -5.92 -2.67 -20.17
CA HIS A 120 -5.39 -3.67 -21.12
C HIS A 120 -5.19 -5.07 -20.54
N SER A 121 -5.48 -6.07 -21.35
CA SER A 121 -5.38 -7.51 -21.10
C SER A 121 -3.93 -8.02 -21.05
N ALA A 122 -3.06 -7.40 -20.25
CA ALA A 122 -1.78 -7.99 -19.83
C ALA A 122 -2.04 -9.03 -18.71
N ALA A 123 -2.92 -10.00 -18.98
CA ALA A 123 -3.62 -10.75 -17.95
C ALA A 123 -2.74 -11.76 -17.18
N THR A 124 -1.66 -12.26 -17.77
CA THR A 124 -0.85 -13.31 -17.13
C THR A 124 0.30 -12.74 -16.32
N ALA A 125 1.21 -11.97 -16.93
CA ALA A 125 2.39 -11.44 -16.24
C ALA A 125 2.03 -10.47 -15.09
N LEU A 126 1.04 -9.60 -15.27
CA LEU A 126 0.57 -8.69 -14.22
C LEU A 126 -0.09 -9.45 -13.07
N GLN A 127 -0.84 -10.50 -13.38
CA GLN A 127 -1.48 -11.36 -12.37
C GLN A 127 -0.45 -12.20 -11.62
N GLU A 128 0.55 -12.76 -12.30
CA GLU A 128 1.67 -13.47 -11.69
C GLU A 128 2.45 -12.54 -10.74
N LEU A 129 2.71 -11.30 -11.17
CA LEU A 129 3.35 -10.30 -10.32
C LEU A 129 2.50 -9.96 -9.09
N ARG A 130 1.19 -9.81 -9.27
CA ARG A 130 0.24 -9.59 -8.16
C ARG A 130 0.29 -10.75 -7.17
N VAL A 131 0.20 -11.98 -7.65
CA VAL A 131 0.25 -13.20 -6.82
C VAL A 131 1.58 -13.29 -6.08
N ALA A 132 2.71 -13.04 -6.75
CA ALA A 132 4.02 -13.03 -6.12
C ALA A 132 4.13 -11.98 -5.02
N THR A 133 3.59 -10.78 -5.24
CA THR A 133 3.57 -9.70 -4.24
C THR A 133 2.71 -10.08 -3.02
N VAL A 134 1.54 -10.69 -3.24
CA VAL A 134 0.66 -11.19 -2.16
C VAL A 134 1.33 -12.32 -1.36
N ASN A 135 2.08 -13.20 -2.03
CA ASN A 135 2.84 -14.25 -1.36
C ASN A 135 3.91 -13.66 -0.45
N LEU A 136 4.63 -12.62 -0.89
CA LEU A 136 5.61 -11.91 -0.04
C LEU A 136 4.94 -11.28 1.19
N ILE A 137 3.76 -10.66 1.05
CA ILE A 137 3.00 -10.15 2.21
C ILE A 137 2.69 -11.29 3.20
N SER A 138 2.27 -12.44 2.68
CA SER A 138 1.99 -13.62 3.51
C SER A 138 3.24 -14.12 4.24
N GLU A 139 4.42 -14.05 3.61
CA GLU A 139 5.70 -14.42 4.22
C GLU A 139 6.11 -13.43 5.32
N VAL A 140 6.00 -12.13 5.06
CA VAL A 140 6.22 -11.07 6.05
C VAL A 140 5.34 -11.29 7.28
N ALA A 141 4.04 -11.56 7.08
CA ALA A 141 3.10 -11.78 8.17
C ALA A 141 3.46 -13.00 9.05
N LYS A 142 4.02 -14.07 8.47
CA LYS A 142 4.47 -15.25 9.25
C LYS A 142 5.60 -14.93 10.22
N ASN A 143 6.44 -13.96 9.89
CA ASN A 143 7.57 -13.56 10.74
C ASN A 143 7.14 -12.76 11.98
N PHE A 144 5.91 -12.23 11.99
CA PHE A 144 5.38 -11.38 13.07
C PHE A 144 4.20 -11.99 13.81
N LYS A 145 4.10 -13.33 13.83
CA LYS A 145 3.00 -14.03 14.50
C LYS A 145 3.14 -13.94 16.03
N GLU A 146 2.70 -12.82 16.60
CA GLU A 146 2.41 -12.71 18.03
C GLU A 146 1.02 -13.30 18.31
N GLU A 147 0.96 -14.35 19.10
CA GLU A 147 -0.32 -14.88 19.59
C GLU A 147 -0.88 -13.93 20.66
N ARG A 148 -1.75 -13.00 20.25
CA ARG A 148 -2.50 -12.17 21.19
C ARG A 148 -3.81 -12.85 21.57
N LYS A 149 -4.03 -13.00 22.87
CA LYS A 149 -5.25 -13.61 23.41
C LYS A 149 -6.39 -12.59 23.45
N VAL A 150 -7.49 -12.93 22.80
CA VAL A 150 -8.76 -12.21 22.98
C VAL A 150 -9.25 -12.50 24.39
N VAL A 151 -9.52 -11.44 25.15
CA VAL A 151 -10.01 -11.52 26.53
C VAL A 151 -11.54 -11.44 26.51
N THR A 152 -12.19 -12.51 26.93
CA THR A 152 -13.66 -12.59 26.98
C THR A 152 -14.29 -11.88 28.19
N VAL A 153 -13.47 -11.45 29.16
CA VAL A 153 -13.93 -10.91 30.46
C VAL A 153 -14.18 -9.40 30.43
N SER A 154 -13.56 -8.67 29.51
CA SER A 154 -13.71 -7.21 29.34
C SER A 154 -14.80 -6.89 28.34
N SER A 155 -15.86 -6.24 28.82
CA SER A 155 -17.06 -5.98 28.02
C SER A 155 -16.85 -4.80 27.05
N CYS A 156 -16.97 -5.03 25.74
CA CYS A 156 -16.99 -4.00 24.71
C CYS A 156 -18.43 -3.66 24.28
N GLU A 157 -19.39 -3.66 25.22
CA GLU A 157 -20.81 -3.60 24.90
C GLU A 157 -21.22 -2.28 24.25
N GLN A 158 -20.64 -1.16 24.69
CA GLN A 158 -20.91 0.14 24.06
C GLN A 158 -20.42 0.18 22.61
N GLU A 159 -19.23 -0.36 22.37
CA GLU A 159 -18.67 -0.45 21.03
C GLU A 159 -19.44 -1.43 20.15
N LYS A 160 -19.90 -2.56 20.70
CA LYS A 160 -20.79 -3.49 19.99
C LYS A 160 -22.12 -2.83 19.63
N CYS A 161 -22.70 -2.00 20.51
CA CYS A 161 -23.88 -1.21 20.16
C CYS A 161 -23.60 -0.24 19.02
N LEU A 162 -22.43 0.42 19.01
CA LEU A 162 -22.03 1.29 17.91
C LEU A 162 -21.83 0.53 16.60
N GLN A 163 -21.23 -0.67 16.68
CA GLN A 163 -21.07 -1.55 15.54
C GLN A 163 -22.44 -1.98 14.98
N GLN A 164 -23.36 -2.39 15.85
CA GLN A 164 -24.72 -2.76 15.44
C GLN A 164 -25.44 -1.58 14.79
N TRP A 165 -25.38 -0.40 15.41
CA TRP A 165 -25.95 0.82 14.82
C TRP A 165 -25.36 1.10 13.43
N GLY A 166 -24.03 0.98 13.27
CA GLY A 166 -23.40 1.15 11.97
C GLY A 166 -23.90 0.13 10.94
N GLU A 167 -24.04 -1.14 11.32
CA GLU A 167 -24.58 -2.19 10.47
C GLU A 167 -26.03 -1.91 10.07
N ASP A 168 -26.86 -1.41 10.99
CA ASP A 168 -28.24 -0.99 10.73
C ASP A 168 -28.31 0.18 9.73
N GLU A 169 -27.31 1.08 9.74
CA GLU A 169 -27.17 2.19 8.80
C GLU A 169 -26.44 1.82 7.49
N GLY A 170 -26.17 0.52 7.28
CA GLY A 170 -25.64 -0.02 6.03
C GLY A 170 -24.13 -0.23 5.99
N VAL A 171 -23.41 -0.08 7.11
CA VAL A 171 -22.02 -0.56 7.21
C VAL A 171 -21.99 -2.06 7.02
N LYS A 172 -21.08 -2.54 6.17
CA LYS A 172 -20.81 -3.97 6.07
C LYS A 172 -19.44 -4.22 6.68
N SER A 173 -19.40 -5.04 7.73
CA SER A 173 -18.16 -5.34 8.45
C SER A 173 -17.93 -6.85 8.54
N GLN A 174 -16.73 -7.27 8.13
CA GLN A 174 -16.20 -8.62 8.41
C GLN A 174 -15.45 -8.66 9.74
N LEU A 175 -15.40 -7.55 10.47
CA LEU A 175 -14.71 -7.41 11.74
C LEU A 175 -15.71 -7.44 12.90
N GLU A 176 -15.29 -7.94 14.06
CA GLU A 176 -16.01 -7.90 15.33
C GLU A 176 -15.16 -7.17 16.36
N ILE A 177 -15.78 -6.23 17.08
CA ILE A 177 -15.09 -5.50 18.15
C ILE A 177 -14.79 -6.44 19.31
N SER A 178 -13.53 -6.45 19.73
CA SER A 178 -13.00 -7.37 20.74
C SER A 178 -11.97 -6.66 21.62
N TYR A 179 -11.71 -7.24 22.78
CA TYR A 179 -10.65 -6.77 23.67
C TYR A 179 -9.48 -7.75 23.67
N PHE A 180 -8.27 -7.22 23.61
CA PHE A 180 -7.02 -7.98 23.56
C PHE A 180 -6.18 -7.67 24.78
N GLU A 181 -5.61 -8.71 25.39
CA GLU A 181 -4.72 -8.57 26.53
C GLU A 181 -3.51 -7.71 26.17
N GLY A 182 -3.19 -6.71 26.99
CA GLY A 182 -2.06 -5.79 26.78
C GLY A 182 -2.25 -4.72 25.68
N ALA A 183 -3.19 -4.90 24.75
CA ALA A 183 -3.45 -3.94 23.65
C ALA A 183 -4.75 -3.15 23.82
N GLY A 184 -5.69 -3.63 24.66
CA GLY A 184 -6.96 -2.97 24.90
C GLY A 184 -8.00 -3.29 23.83
N ARG A 185 -8.80 -2.29 23.44
CA ARG A 185 -9.89 -2.46 22.47
C ARG A 185 -9.34 -2.56 21.04
N GLY A 186 -9.89 -3.46 20.25
CA GLY A 186 -9.53 -3.65 18.85
C GLY A 186 -10.64 -4.37 18.09
N ALA A 187 -10.29 -4.97 16.96
CA ALA A 187 -11.21 -5.77 16.17
C ALA A 187 -10.55 -7.08 15.72
N VAL A 188 -11.34 -8.14 15.62
CA VAL A 188 -10.96 -9.44 15.09
C VAL A 188 -11.80 -9.75 13.86
N ALA A 189 -11.26 -10.49 12.88
CA ALA A 189 -12.06 -10.93 11.76
C ALA A 189 -13.09 -11.98 12.22
N ARG A 190 -14.35 -11.83 11.77
CA ARG A 190 -15.46 -12.79 12.00
C ARG A 190 -15.30 -14.08 11.20
N GLN A 191 -14.49 -14.05 10.14
CA GLN A 191 -14.22 -15.14 9.23
C GLN A 191 -12.78 -15.07 8.73
N ASP A 192 -12.28 -16.15 8.14
CA ASP A 192 -10.96 -16.16 7.52
C ASP A 192 -10.91 -15.13 6.38
N MET A 193 -10.00 -14.15 6.51
CA MET A 193 -9.79 -13.10 5.53
C MET A 193 -8.52 -13.34 4.73
N ARG A 194 -8.60 -13.18 3.42
CA ARG A 194 -7.47 -13.22 2.48
C ARG A 194 -6.94 -11.82 2.23
N ILE A 195 -5.69 -11.72 1.80
CA ILE A 195 -5.08 -10.45 1.40
C ILE A 195 -5.87 -9.85 0.24
N GLY A 196 -6.33 -8.62 0.43
CA GLY A 196 -7.16 -7.90 -0.54
C GLY A 196 -8.67 -8.04 -0.30
N ASP A 197 -9.11 -8.85 0.66
CA ASP A 197 -10.52 -8.88 1.07
C ASP A 197 -10.89 -7.56 1.76
N ILE A 198 -12.14 -7.13 1.58
CA ILE A 198 -12.65 -5.90 2.18
C ILE A 198 -13.04 -6.17 3.63
N ALA A 199 -12.30 -5.57 4.56
CA ALA A 199 -12.59 -5.68 5.99
C ALA A 199 -13.89 -4.99 6.39
N MET A 200 -14.14 -3.79 5.83
CA MET A 200 -15.28 -2.96 6.16
C MET A 200 -15.62 -2.01 5.00
N GLU A 201 -16.92 -1.87 4.72
CA GLU A 201 -17.47 -0.88 3.79
C GLU A 201 -18.36 0.09 4.58
N ILE A 202 -18.07 1.39 4.46
CA ILE A 202 -18.82 2.45 5.15
C ILE A 202 -19.56 3.29 4.12
N PRO A 203 -20.91 3.37 4.16
CA PRO A 203 -21.67 4.27 3.31
C PRO A 203 -21.29 5.73 3.55
N LEU A 204 -21.07 6.49 2.46
CA LEU A 204 -20.72 7.92 2.58
C LEU A 204 -21.79 8.73 3.34
N SER A 205 -23.04 8.29 3.31
CA SER A 205 -24.18 8.93 3.98
C SER A 205 -24.06 9.02 5.49
N ILE A 206 -23.29 8.12 6.11
CA ILE A 206 -23.14 8.05 7.57
C ILE A 206 -21.78 8.59 8.03
N VAL A 207 -20.90 8.92 7.08
CA VAL A 207 -19.58 9.49 7.38
C VAL A 207 -19.78 10.93 7.83
N ILE A 208 -19.51 11.17 9.11
CA ILE A 208 -19.49 12.51 9.68
C ILE A 208 -18.08 13.07 9.49
N SER A 209 -17.94 14.09 8.64
CA SER A 209 -16.71 14.86 8.52
C SER A 209 -16.95 16.31 8.94
N GLU A 210 -15.92 16.99 9.41
CA GLU A 210 -15.99 18.40 9.81
C GLU A 210 -16.60 19.28 8.70
N ASN A 211 -16.17 19.07 7.46
CA ASN A 211 -16.70 19.77 6.29
C ASN A 211 -18.20 19.51 6.06
N LEU A 212 -18.67 18.27 6.27
CA LEU A 212 -20.08 17.91 6.15
C LEU A 212 -20.91 18.44 7.33
N VAL A 213 -20.34 18.47 8.53
CA VAL A 213 -20.99 19.02 9.73
C VAL A 213 -21.22 20.52 9.57
N HIS A 214 -20.21 21.28 9.14
CA HIS A 214 -20.33 22.73 8.86
C HIS A 214 -21.31 23.05 7.74
N ALA A 215 -21.46 22.15 6.76
CA ALA A 215 -22.42 22.31 5.68
C ALA A 215 -23.86 21.88 6.05
N SER A 216 -24.10 21.37 7.26
CA SER A 216 -25.38 20.80 7.67
C SER A 216 -25.95 21.49 8.92
N GLN A 217 -27.22 21.21 9.21
CA GLN A 217 -27.89 21.67 10.44
C GLN A 217 -27.29 21.04 11.72
N MET A 218 -26.42 20.04 11.59
CA MET A 218 -25.75 19.38 12.71
C MET A 218 -24.71 20.28 13.38
N GLU A 219 -24.16 21.32 12.72
CA GLU A 219 -23.20 22.24 13.34
C GLU A 219 -23.80 22.89 14.61
N ILE A 220 -25.06 23.33 14.54
CA ILE A 220 -25.76 23.98 15.66
C ILE A 220 -25.92 22.99 16.82
N ILE A 221 -26.24 21.73 16.52
CA ILE A 221 -26.41 20.68 17.53
C ILE A 221 -25.08 20.35 18.20
N PHE A 222 -24.01 20.10 17.42
CA PHE A 222 -22.69 19.80 17.97
C PHE A 222 -22.11 20.96 18.80
N ARG A 223 -22.26 22.21 18.33
CA ARG A 223 -21.83 23.41 19.10
C ARG A 223 -22.58 23.56 20.43
N THR A 224 -23.86 23.22 20.45
CA THR A 224 -24.70 23.33 21.65
C THR A 224 -24.36 22.22 22.66
N TYR A 225 -24.18 20.97 22.19
CA TYR A 225 -23.82 19.83 23.05
C TYR A 225 -22.39 19.91 23.59
N LEU A 226 -21.41 20.37 22.80
CA LEU A 226 -20.03 20.53 23.26
C LEU A 226 -19.90 21.66 24.29
N ARG A 227 -20.69 22.73 24.18
CA ARG A 227 -20.75 23.78 25.21
C ARG A 227 -21.27 23.29 26.56
N MET A 228 -22.21 22.34 26.57
CA MET A 228 -22.80 21.79 27.80
C MET A 228 -21.91 20.76 28.52
N ARG A 229 -20.83 20.27 27.91
CA ARG A 229 -19.86 19.36 28.55
C ARG A 229 -18.61 20.05 29.13
N VAL A 230 -18.45 21.36 28.92
CA VAL A 230 -17.31 22.15 29.41
C VAL A 230 -17.73 23.10 30.55
N SER A 231 -18.93 22.93 31.10
CA SER A 231 -19.47 23.70 32.23
C SER A 231 -19.73 22.81 33.43
#